data_AF-A0A9X2KD77-F1
#
_entry.id   AF-A0A9X2KD77-F1
#
_cell.length_a   1.000
_cell.length_b   1.000
_cell.length_c   1.000
_cell.angle_alpha   90.00
_cell.angle_beta   90.00
_cell.angle_gamma   90.00
#
_symmetry.space_group_name_H-M   'P 1'
#
loop_
_entity.id
_entity.type
_entity.pdbx_description
1 polymer ?
#
loop_
_entity_poly.entity_id
_entity_poly.type
_entity_poly.pdbx_seq_one_letter_code
_entity_poly.pdbx_strand_id
1 'polypeptide(L)'
;MKSTGSTRRPLRYTAAALTSLVLTWAGIAAAAGPAAAAAAQHQPAVVGASQARLGPIDCVFAVGRFKVSLGIPRPEGVTGPIHPSQRRPTGSVAATGHVDVTDNRSCSKAKVQFSIQRKVCGFWGCTWKDLAKTHFLDLPEYGRVPADLSVACRTGEHSYRMYARVSWVEVVFDNRGTRWYGGLEPKMGFYNGRSEKIHCDV
;
A
#
# COMPACT_ATOMS: atom_id res chain seq x y z
N MET A 1 -46.80 12.61 -52.23
CA MET A 1 -46.90 12.74 -50.76
C MET A 1 -46.17 14.02 -50.34
N LYS A 2 -46.87 14.98 -49.74
CA LYS A 2 -46.40 16.33 -49.38
C LYS A 2 -46.28 16.44 -47.84
N SER A 3 -45.09 16.86 -47.39
CA SER A 3 -44.72 17.64 -46.18
C SER A 3 -45.65 17.72 -44.96
N THR A 4 -45.10 17.42 -43.77
CA THR A 4 -44.95 18.30 -42.57
C THR A 4 -44.35 17.42 -41.44
N GLY A 5 -43.29 17.75 -40.69
CA GLY A 5 -42.92 19.01 -40.07
C GLY A 5 -43.21 18.92 -38.56
N SER A 6 -42.26 18.45 -37.74
CA SER A 6 -42.36 18.55 -36.27
C SER A 6 -41.01 18.79 -35.61
N THR A 7 -40.93 19.95 -35.00
CA THR A 7 -39.83 20.59 -34.28
C THR A 7 -39.99 20.28 -32.78
N ARG A 8 -38.89 20.00 -32.05
CA ARG A 8 -38.64 20.52 -30.68
C ARG A 8 -37.27 20.10 -30.10
N ARG A 9 -36.32 21.05 -30.23
CA ARG A 9 -35.33 21.60 -29.27
C ARG A 9 -34.42 20.67 -28.42
N PRO A 10 -33.08 20.82 -28.49
CA PRO A 10 -32.16 20.34 -27.47
C PRO A 10 -32.09 21.29 -26.26
N LEU A 11 -32.08 20.70 -25.06
CA LEU A 11 -31.87 21.38 -23.78
C LEU A 11 -30.42 21.89 -23.68
N ARG A 12 -30.29 23.21 -23.57
CA ARG A 12 -29.07 23.92 -23.17
C ARG A 12 -28.97 23.87 -21.65
N TYR A 13 -27.92 23.25 -21.10
CA TYR A 13 -27.51 23.52 -19.73
C TYR A 13 -26.42 24.60 -19.77
N THR A 14 -26.85 25.82 -19.46
CA THR A 14 -26.00 26.98 -19.21
C THR A 14 -25.26 26.81 -17.89
N ALA A 15 -23.96 27.14 -17.91
CA ALA A 15 -23.14 27.33 -16.73
C ALA A 15 -23.61 28.55 -15.91
N ALA A 16 -23.52 28.44 -14.58
CA ALA A 16 -23.50 29.54 -13.63
C ALA A 16 -22.61 29.09 -12.45
N ALA A 17 -21.39 29.64 -12.35
CA ALA A 17 -21.02 30.72 -11.42
C ALA A 17 -21.12 30.28 -9.94
N LEU A 18 -20.01 29.83 -9.32
CA LEU A 18 -19.12 30.66 -8.48
C LEU A 18 -19.83 31.37 -7.33
N THR A 19 -19.77 30.78 -6.14
CA THR A 19 -19.85 31.51 -4.86
C THR A 19 -18.88 30.86 -3.87
N SER A 20 -17.69 31.46 -3.78
CA SER A 20 -16.70 31.20 -2.75
C SER A 20 -17.23 31.74 -1.42
N LEU A 21 -17.37 30.87 -0.42
CA LEU A 21 -17.77 31.26 0.93
C LEU A 21 -16.50 31.50 1.76
N VAL A 22 -16.10 32.77 1.84
CA VAL A 22 -15.08 33.26 2.78
C VAL A 22 -15.77 33.45 4.13
N LEU A 23 -15.47 32.58 5.09
CA LEU A 23 -15.87 32.75 6.49
C LEU A 23 -14.76 33.52 7.22
N THR A 24 -14.99 34.82 7.36
CA THR A 24 -14.31 35.70 8.31
C THR A 24 -14.84 35.44 9.72
N TRP A 25 -13.98 34.96 10.62
CA TRP A 25 -14.20 35.03 12.06
C TRP A 25 -13.28 36.10 12.64
N ALA A 26 -13.89 37.19 13.12
CA ALA A 26 -13.21 38.24 13.85
C ALA A 26 -13.38 38.02 15.37
N GLY A 27 -12.22 37.91 16.03
CA GLY A 27 -11.87 38.32 17.39
C GLY A 27 -12.91 38.37 18.52
N ILE A 28 -12.62 37.63 19.59
CA ILE A 28 -12.75 38.14 20.97
C ILE A 28 -11.36 38.03 21.60
N ALA A 29 -10.90 39.15 22.17
CA ALA A 29 -9.58 39.30 22.77
C ALA A 29 -9.59 39.04 24.29
N ALA A 30 -8.42 38.62 24.76
CA ALA A 30 -7.81 38.87 26.07
C ALA A 30 -8.26 38.05 27.30
N ALA A 31 -7.41 37.10 27.69
CA ALA A 31 -6.94 36.95 29.07
C ALA A 31 -5.52 36.36 29.08
N ALA A 32 -4.61 37.00 29.81
CA ALA A 32 -3.19 36.72 29.87
C ALA A 32 -2.84 35.56 30.82
N GLY A 33 -1.79 34.81 30.48
CA GLY A 33 -1.12 33.85 31.36
C GLY A 33 0.04 33.15 30.61
N PRO A 34 1.30 33.22 31.07
CA PRO A 34 2.43 32.66 30.33
C PRO A 34 2.56 31.17 30.66
N ALA A 35 2.03 30.32 29.79
CA ALA A 35 2.39 28.91 29.74
C ALA A 35 3.22 28.68 28.48
N ALA A 36 4.54 28.59 28.67
CA ALA A 36 5.48 28.22 27.63
C ALA A 36 5.19 26.79 27.16
N ALA A 37 4.44 26.66 26.07
CA ALA A 37 4.38 25.45 25.27
C ALA A 37 5.14 25.74 23.98
N ALA A 38 6.38 25.22 23.92
CA ALA A 38 7.22 25.25 22.75
C ALA A 38 6.50 24.55 21.57
N ALA A 39 5.81 25.32 20.75
CA ALA A 39 5.37 24.89 19.44
C ALA A 39 6.64 24.76 18.59
N ALA A 40 7.14 23.54 18.48
CA ALA A 40 8.19 23.16 17.54
C ALA A 40 7.69 23.47 16.12
N GLN A 41 8.10 24.64 15.61
CA GLN A 41 7.97 24.99 14.21
C GLN A 41 8.67 23.88 13.41
N HIS A 42 7.89 23.07 12.70
CA HIS A 42 8.41 22.27 11.59
C HIS A 42 8.83 23.24 10.49
N GLN A 43 10.03 23.80 10.63
CA GLN A 43 10.77 24.27 9.48
C GLN A 43 11.04 23.04 8.61
N PRO A 44 10.79 23.07 7.28
CA PRO A 44 11.45 22.10 6.42
C PRO A 44 12.94 22.29 6.68
N ALA A 45 13.61 21.24 7.15
CA ALA A 45 15.05 21.26 7.20
C ALA A 45 15.51 21.54 5.76
N VAL A 46 15.92 22.78 5.50
CA VAL A 46 16.79 23.09 4.39
C VAL A 46 18.06 22.34 4.75
N VAL A 47 18.13 21.09 4.31
CA VAL A 47 19.38 20.35 4.24
C VAL A 47 20.21 21.19 3.31
N GLY A 48 21.02 22.07 3.91
CA GLY A 48 22.08 22.74 3.20
C GLY A 48 22.78 21.65 2.41
N ALA A 49 22.94 21.88 1.11
CA ALA A 49 23.71 21.05 0.23
C ALA A 49 25.18 21.10 0.69
N SER A 50 25.45 20.49 1.83
CA SER A 50 26.74 19.93 2.13
C SER A 50 26.95 18.93 1.02
N GLN A 51 27.91 19.23 0.14
CA GLN A 51 28.48 18.24 -0.74
C GLN A 51 29.00 17.12 0.16
N ALA A 52 28.12 16.18 0.48
CA ALA A 52 28.53 14.89 0.96
C ALA A 52 29.33 14.31 -0.20
N ARG A 53 30.65 14.53 -0.18
CA ARG A 53 31.59 13.61 -0.78
C ARG A 53 31.23 12.28 -0.14
N LEU A 54 30.42 11.51 -0.85
CA LEU A 54 30.26 10.11 -0.55
C LEU A 54 31.70 9.60 -0.49
N GLY A 55 32.13 9.23 0.73
CA GLY A 55 33.26 8.34 0.86
C GLY A 55 33.03 7.09 -0.01
N PRO A 56 34.03 6.23 -0.19
CA PRO A 56 33.87 5.03 -1.01
C PRO A 56 32.57 4.34 -0.60
N ILE A 57 31.60 4.32 -1.52
CA ILE A 57 30.39 3.56 -1.32
C ILE A 57 30.87 2.11 -1.42
N ASP A 58 31.10 1.45 -0.28
CA ASP A 58 31.48 0.02 -0.22
C ASP A 58 30.40 -0.91 -0.82
N CYS A 59 29.29 -0.32 -1.29
CA CYS A 59 28.20 -0.96 -2.00
C CYS A 59 28.36 -0.79 -3.51
N VAL A 60 29.00 -1.77 -4.17
CA VAL A 60 29.24 -1.72 -5.63
C VAL A 60 27.91 -1.76 -6.43
N PHE A 61 26.88 -2.41 -5.89
CA PHE A 61 25.52 -2.43 -6.44
C PHE A 61 24.49 -2.53 -5.31
N ALA A 62 23.26 -2.09 -5.51
CA ALA A 62 22.13 -2.42 -4.64
C ALA A 62 20.92 -2.57 -5.55
N VAL A 63 20.63 -3.80 -5.96
CA VAL A 63 19.44 -4.12 -6.76
C VAL A 63 18.89 -5.43 -6.21
N GLY A 64 17.76 -5.36 -5.50
CA GLY A 64 17.04 -6.56 -5.09
C GLY A 64 16.29 -7.13 -6.29
N ARG A 65 16.63 -8.35 -6.71
CA ARG A 65 15.87 -9.13 -7.69
C ARG A 65 15.13 -10.24 -6.94
N PHE A 66 13.81 -10.15 -6.97
CA PHE A 66 12.95 -11.10 -6.31
C PHE A 66 11.64 -11.27 -7.06
N LYS A 67 11.06 -12.46 -6.94
CA LYS A 67 9.73 -12.82 -7.46
C LYS A 67 8.82 -13.11 -6.28
N VAL A 68 7.73 -12.38 -6.19
CA VAL A 68 6.73 -12.56 -5.14
C VAL A 68 5.59 -13.43 -5.67
N SER A 69 5.27 -14.50 -4.95
CA SER A 69 4.16 -15.41 -5.26
C SER A 69 3.25 -15.50 -4.03
N LEU A 70 2.03 -15.02 -4.15
CA LEU A 70 1.05 -14.99 -3.06
C LEU A 70 -0.04 -16.01 -3.31
N GLY A 71 -0.24 -16.90 -2.35
CA GLY A 71 -1.30 -17.89 -2.41
C GLY A 71 -2.68 -17.26 -2.27
N ILE A 72 -3.68 -18.02 -2.69
CA ILE A 72 -5.08 -17.68 -2.55
C ILE A 72 -5.48 -18.03 -1.12
N PRO A 73 -6.09 -17.10 -0.35
CA PRO A 73 -6.62 -17.43 0.96
C PRO A 73 -7.66 -18.54 0.87
N ARG A 74 -7.59 -19.51 1.77
CA ARG A 74 -8.49 -20.65 1.83
C ARG A 74 -8.99 -20.87 3.26
N PRO A 75 -10.19 -21.43 3.41
CA PRO A 75 -10.61 -22.07 4.66
C PRO A 75 -9.54 -23.01 5.21
N GLU A 76 -9.18 -22.89 6.49
CA GLU A 76 -8.28 -23.85 7.14
C GLU A 76 -8.97 -25.22 7.28
N GLY A 77 -8.23 -26.31 7.07
CA GLY A 77 -8.78 -27.69 7.08
C GLY A 77 -9.43 -28.16 5.77
N VAL A 78 -9.43 -27.35 4.71
CA VAL A 78 -9.90 -27.76 3.36
C VAL A 78 -8.71 -28.07 2.45
N THR A 79 -8.26 -29.33 2.44
CA THR A 79 -7.31 -29.84 1.44
C THR A 79 -8.07 -30.38 0.23
N GLY A 80 -7.99 -29.68 -0.91
CA GLY A 80 -8.59 -30.10 -2.19
C GLY A 80 -9.17 -28.94 -3.01
N PRO A 81 -9.62 -29.19 -4.25
CA PRO A 81 -10.40 -28.23 -5.01
C PRO A 81 -11.69 -27.90 -4.24
N ILE A 82 -11.89 -26.62 -3.93
CA ILE A 82 -13.05 -26.14 -3.19
C ILE A 82 -14.27 -26.28 -4.12
N HIS A 83 -15.11 -27.28 -3.86
CA HIS A 83 -16.43 -27.35 -4.51
C HIS A 83 -17.29 -26.22 -3.95
N PRO A 84 -18.07 -25.48 -4.77
CA PRO A 84 -18.94 -24.40 -4.29
C PRO A 84 -20.01 -24.86 -3.28
N SER A 85 -20.24 -26.17 -3.17
CA SER A 85 -21.15 -26.79 -2.20
C SER A 85 -20.45 -27.29 -0.92
N GLN A 86 -19.11 -27.28 -0.85
CA GLN A 86 -18.37 -27.94 0.22
C GLN A 86 -17.91 -26.96 1.30
N ARG A 87 -18.63 -27.06 2.43
CA ARG A 87 -18.28 -26.74 3.82
C ARG A 87 -17.82 -25.32 4.12
N ARG A 88 -18.78 -24.59 4.69
CA ARG A 88 -18.62 -23.35 5.44
C ARG A 88 -17.61 -23.60 6.58
N PRO A 89 -16.41 -23.03 6.54
CA PRO A 89 -15.45 -23.21 7.62
C PRO A 89 -15.91 -22.54 8.90
N THR A 90 -16.05 -23.34 9.94
CA THR A 90 -16.04 -22.91 11.33
C THR A 90 -14.57 -22.79 11.76
N GLY A 91 -13.98 -21.59 11.76
CA GLY A 91 -12.62 -21.43 12.28
C GLY A 91 -11.86 -20.25 11.70
N SER A 92 -11.09 -20.50 10.64
CA SER A 92 -10.04 -19.58 10.20
C SER A 92 -9.84 -19.59 8.69
N VAL A 93 -9.26 -18.50 8.20
CA VAL A 93 -8.80 -18.32 6.83
C VAL A 93 -7.28 -18.30 6.85
N ALA A 94 -6.67 -19.25 6.15
CA ALA A 94 -5.23 -19.36 6.01
C ALA A 94 -4.79 -18.94 4.59
N ALA A 95 -3.61 -18.33 4.49
CA ALA A 95 -2.97 -18.04 3.22
C ALA A 95 -1.46 -18.26 3.34
N THR A 96 -0.91 -18.92 2.34
CA THR A 96 0.51 -19.23 2.21
C THR A 96 1.10 -18.36 1.10
N GLY A 97 2.29 -17.81 1.27
CA GLY A 97 2.96 -17.01 0.25
C GLY A 97 4.46 -17.16 0.36
N HIS A 98 5.18 -16.71 -0.65
CA HIS A 98 6.63 -16.68 -0.59
C HIS A 98 7.22 -15.56 -1.46
N VAL A 99 8.43 -15.17 -1.11
CA VAL A 99 9.32 -14.42 -1.98
C VAL A 99 10.49 -15.31 -2.38
N ASP A 100 10.66 -15.52 -3.68
CA ASP A 100 11.85 -16.14 -4.25
C ASP A 100 12.87 -15.04 -4.56
N VAL A 101 13.99 -15.04 -3.86
CA VAL A 101 15.09 -14.10 -4.02
C VAL A 101 16.11 -14.71 -4.98
N THR A 102 16.27 -14.05 -6.13
CA THR A 102 17.27 -14.44 -7.13
C THR A 102 18.56 -13.66 -6.99
N ASP A 103 18.51 -12.47 -6.40
CA ASP A 103 19.70 -11.70 -6.01
C ASP A 103 19.31 -10.63 -5.00
N ASN A 104 19.87 -10.69 -3.80
CA ASN A 104 19.77 -9.62 -2.81
C ASN A 104 21.15 -9.32 -2.20
N ARG A 105 22.21 -9.46 -3.00
CA ARG A 105 23.56 -9.12 -2.58
C ARG A 105 23.68 -7.62 -2.28
N SER A 106 24.76 -7.28 -1.56
CA SER A 106 25.20 -5.91 -1.29
C SER A 106 24.25 -5.12 -0.36
N CYS A 107 24.12 -3.80 -0.54
CA CYS A 107 23.47 -2.90 0.42
C CYS A 107 21.95 -2.77 0.26
N SER A 108 21.35 -3.63 -0.56
CA SER A 108 19.90 -3.69 -0.77
C SER A 108 19.14 -3.84 0.55
N LYS A 109 19.70 -4.62 1.51
CA LYS A 109 19.11 -4.92 2.83
C LYS A 109 17.60 -5.15 2.75
N ALA A 110 17.17 -5.88 1.71
CA ALA A 110 15.77 -5.98 1.41
C ALA A 110 15.03 -6.74 2.52
N LYS A 111 13.81 -6.30 2.80
CA LYS A 111 12.92 -6.90 3.80
C LYS A 111 11.55 -7.11 3.22
N VAL A 112 10.85 -8.13 3.70
CA VAL A 112 9.46 -8.41 3.32
C VAL A 112 8.56 -8.49 4.53
N GLN A 113 7.36 -7.93 4.42
CA GLN A 113 6.26 -8.16 5.35
C GLN A 113 5.10 -8.76 4.58
N PHE A 114 4.53 -9.85 5.09
CA PHE A 114 3.32 -10.45 4.56
C PHE A 114 2.13 -10.08 5.44
N SER A 115 0.94 -9.94 4.86
CA SER A 115 -0.30 -9.79 5.60
C SER A 115 -1.46 -10.51 4.93
N ILE A 116 -2.45 -10.91 5.75
CA ILE A 116 -3.78 -11.27 5.25
C ILE A 116 -4.68 -10.05 5.44
N GLN A 117 -5.33 -9.64 4.36
CA GLN A 117 -6.23 -8.51 4.32
C GLN A 117 -7.66 -8.96 4.06
N ARG A 118 -8.62 -8.24 4.63
CA ARG A 118 -10.05 -8.36 4.33
C ARG A 118 -10.58 -7.07 3.73
N LYS A 119 -11.42 -7.19 2.70
CA LYS A 119 -12.14 -6.06 2.12
C LYS A 119 -13.26 -5.64 3.06
N VAL A 120 -13.27 -4.38 3.46
CA VAL A 120 -14.30 -3.76 4.31
C VAL A 120 -14.93 -2.63 3.51
N CYS A 121 -16.24 -2.68 3.33
CA CYS A 121 -17.02 -1.66 2.63
C CYS A 121 -17.83 -0.84 3.63
N GLY A 122 -17.75 0.48 3.50
CA GLY A 122 -18.57 1.44 4.24
C GLY A 122 -19.22 2.44 3.30
N PHE A 123 -19.80 3.50 3.88
CA PHE A 123 -20.52 4.53 3.12
C PHE A 123 -19.67 5.19 2.02
N TRP A 124 -18.36 5.35 2.25
CA TRP A 124 -17.43 6.00 1.32
C TRP A 124 -16.67 5.03 0.40
N GLY A 125 -17.11 3.77 0.30
CA GLY A 125 -16.52 2.75 -0.55
C GLY A 125 -15.81 1.63 0.20
N CYS A 126 -15.01 0.85 -0.52
CA CYS A 126 -14.35 -0.35 0.01
C CYS A 126 -12.84 -0.15 0.16
N THR A 127 -12.30 -0.52 1.32
CA THR A 127 -10.86 -0.54 1.59
C THR A 127 -10.41 -1.91 2.07
N TRP A 128 -9.12 -2.21 1.94
CA TRP A 128 -8.52 -3.42 2.47
C TRP A 128 -7.95 -3.15 3.86
N LYS A 129 -8.29 -4.00 4.83
CA LYS A 129 -7.82 -3.92 6.21
C LYS A 129 -6.94 -5.13 6.52
N ASP A 130 -5.73 -4.91 7.00
CA ASP A 130 -4.88 -5.98 7.52
C ASP A 130 -5.55 -6.64 8.73
N LEU A 131 -5.58 -7.97 8.74
CA LEU A 131 -6.08 -8.79 9.85
C LEU A 131 -4.94 -9.42 10.65
N ALA A 132 -3.92 -9.93 9.95
CA ALA A 132 -2.66 -10.40 10.52
C ALA A 132 -1.51 -10.00 9.61
N LYS A 133 -0.34 -9.78 10.20
CA LYS A 133 0.89 -9.43 9.49
C LYS A 133 2.10 -10.03 10.18
N THR A 134 3.10 -10.41 9.40
CA THR A 134 4.42 -10.76 9.93
C THR A 134 5.15 -9.49 10.39
N HIS A 135 6.23 -9.63 11.16
CA HIS A 135 7.24 -8.59 11.21
C HIS A 135 7.95 -8.48 9.85
N PHE A 136 8.73 -7.42 9.65
CA PHE A 136 9.61 -7.36 8.48
C PHE A 136 10.68 -8.44 8.62
N LEU A 137 10.65 -9.40 7.71
CA LEU A 137 11.61 -10.49 7.60
C LEU A 137 12.73 -10.02 6.67
N ASP A 138 13.98 -10.25 7.07
CA ASP A 138 15.11 -9.99 6.20
C ASP A 138 15.11 -10.99 5.04
N LEU A 139 15.29 -10.48 3.82
CA LEU A 139 15.44 -11.34 2.64
C LEU A 139 16.88 -11.86 2.59
N PRO A 140 17.10 -13.17 2.39
CA PRO A 140 18.44 -13.73 2.24
C PRO A 140 19.06 -13.23 0.94
N GLU A 141 20.37 -13.43 0.75
CA GLU A 141 21.02 -13.12 -0.54
C GLU A 141 20.42 -13.94 -1.71
N TYR A 142 20.06 -15.19 -1.43
CA TYR A 142 19.45 -16.15 -2.34
C TYR A 142 18.48 -17.05 -1.59
N GLY A 143 17.44 -17.52 -2.28
CA GLY A 143 16.55 -18.56 -1.79
C GLY A 143 15.13 -18.07 -1.56
N ARG A 144 14.38 -18.79 -0.71
CA ARG A 144 12.95 -18.57 -0.52
C ARG A 144 12.64 -18.14 0.90
N VAL A 145 11.82 -17.11 1.04
CA VAL A 145 11.21 -16.72 2.32
C VAL A 145 9.72 -17.04 2.27
N PRO A 146 9.27 -18.13 2.91
CA PRO A 146 7.86 -18.46 3.00
C PRO A 146 7.16 -17.64 4.10
N ALA A 147 5.85 -17.53 3.99
CA ALA A 147 4.99 -17.02 5.04
C ALA A 147 3.66 -17.75 5.03
N ASP A 148 3.29 -18.26 6.20
CA ASP A 148 2.01 -18.89 6.45
C ASP A 148 1.29 -18.06 7.50
N LEU A 149 0.14 -17.51 7.12
CA LEU A 149 -0.69 -16.69 7.98
C LEU A 149 -2.06 -17.34 8.10
N SER A 150 -2.63 -17.31 9.30
CA SER A 150 -4.00 -17.70 9.55
C SER A 150 -4.70 -16.63 10.39
N VAL A 151 -5.97 -16.37 10.10
CA VAL A 151 -6.79 -15.41 10.81
C VAL A 151 -8.15 -16.02 11.12
N ALA A 152 -8.71 -15.66 12.27
CA ALA A 152 -10.08 -16.06 12.60
C ALA A 152 -11.05 -15.57 11.51
N CYS A 153 -11.92 -16.46 11.05
CA CYS A 153 -12.93 -16.07 10.08
C CYS A 153 -14.07 -15.31 10.76
N ARG A 154 -14.54 -14.25 10.10
CA ARG A 154 -15.73 -13.52 10.55
C ARG A 154 -16.98 -14.08 9.88
N THR A 155 -18.07 -14.21 10.65
CA THR A 155 -19.37 -14.67 10.16
C THR A 155 -19.84 -13.90 8.92
N GLY A 156 -20.43 -14.63 7.98
CA GLY A 156 -20.93 -14.12 6.71
C GLY A 156 -19.92 -14.22 5.57
N GLU A 157 -20.26 -13.65 4.41
CA GLU A 157 -19.39 -13.63 3.23
C GLU A 157 -18.45 -12.42 3.26
N HIS A 158 -17.14 -12.68 3.26
CA HIS A 158 -16.12 -11.65 3.23
C HIS A 158 -15.07 -11.95 2.16
N SER A 159 -14.48 -10.90 1.59
CA SER A 159 -13.38 -11.07 0.63
C SER A 159 -12.03 -10.95 1.34
N TYR A 160 -11.19 -11.96 1.18
CA TYR A 160 -9.85 -12.04 1.75
C TYR A 160 -8.80 -12.04 0.64
N ARG A 161 -7.61 -11.50 0.92
CA ARG A 161 -6.43 -11.64 0.04
C ARG A 161 -5.16 -11.73 0.88
N MET A 162 -4.14 -12.38 0.34
CA MET A 162 -2.77 -12.21 0.85
C MET A 162 -2.14 -10.97 0.22
N TYR A 163 -1.28 -10.30 0.96
CA TYR A 163 -0.57 -9.10 0.55
C TYR A 163 0.87 -9.18 1.00
N ALA A 164 1.79 -8.62 0.21
CA ALA A 164 3.18 -8.46 0.60
C ALA A 164 3.70 -7.06 0.30
N ARG A 165 4.54 -6.57 1.21
CA ARG A 165 5.28 -5.33 1.10
C ARG A 165 6.76 -5.66 1.15
N VAL A 166 7.47 -5.37 0.07
CA VAL A 166 8.92 -5.54 0.01
C VAL A 166 9.56 -4.15 0.04
N SER A 167 10.55 -3.95 0.90
CA SER A 167 11.37 -2.73 0.95
C SER A 167 12.80 -3.09 0.60
N TRP A 168 13.48 -2.27 -0.20
CA TRP A 168 14.88 -2.45 -0.57
C TRP A 168 15.54 -1.09 -0.79
N VAL A 169 16.85 -1.08 -0.98
CA VAL A 169 17.61 0.12 -1.34
C VAL A 169 18.16 -0.05 -2.75
N GLU A 170 18.02 0.98 -3.57
CA GLU A 170 18.62 1.03 -4.91
C GLU A 170 19.74 2.07 -4.99
N VAL A 171 20.76 1.77 -5.79
CA VAL A 171 21.73 2.78 -6.22
C VAL A 171 21.12 3.58 -7.36
N VAL A 172 21.02 4.88 -7.18
CA VAL A 172 20.52 5.81 -8.20
C VAL A 172 21.65 6.72 -8.62
N PHE A 173 21.76 6.94 -9.93
CA PHE A 173 22.73 7.87 -10.51
C PHE A 173 21.99 9.07 -11.09
N ASP A 174 22.21 10.24 -10.53
CA ASP A 174 21.70 11.51 -11.04
C ASP A 174 22.77 12.19 -11.90
N ASN A 175 22.41 12.53 -13.14
CA ASN A 175 23.29 13.27 -14.04
C ASN A 175 22.96 14.76 -13.95
N ARG A 176 23.88 15.55 -13.41
CA ARG A 176 23.79 17.01 -13.39
C ARG A 176 24.89 17.62 -14.26
N GLY A 177 24.69 17.54 -15.57
CA GLY A 177 25.58 18.09 -16.59
C GLY A 177 26.71 17.13 -16.96
N THR A 178 27.93 17.42 -16.53
CA THR A 178 29.13 16.59 -16.79
C THR A 178 29.51 15.70 -15.61
N ARG A 179 28.73 15.73 -14.51
CA ARG A 179 29.01 15.00 -13.28
C ARG A 179 27.87 14.04 -12.94
N TRP A 180 28.27 12.82 -12.59
CA TRP A 180 27.38 11.79 -12.06
C TRP A 180 27.44 11.79 -10.54
N TYR A 181 26.28 11.82 -9.90
CA TYR A 181 26.14 11.71 -8.46
C TYR A 181 25.45 10.38 -8.16
N GLY A 182 26.15 9.47 -7.48
CA GLY A 182 25.55 8.25 -6.94
C GLY A 182 24.81 8.56 -5.63
N GLY A 183 23.69 7.90 -5.39
CA GLY A 183 22.95 7.98 -4.15
C GLY A 183 22.29 6.64 -3.83
N LEU A 184 21.91 6.45 -2.57
CA LEU A 184 21.09 5.32 -2.15
C LEU A 184 19.67 5.82 -1.94
N GLU A 185 18.70 5.18 -2.60
CA GLU A 185 17.29 5.53 -2.46
C GLU A 185 16.49 4.34 -1.92
N PRO A 186 15.71 4.51 -0.83
CA PRO A 186 14.81 3.47 -0.36
C PRO A 186 13.64 3.30 -1.34
N LYS A 187 13.39 2.07 -1.75
CA LYS A 187 12.27 1.68 -2.60
C LYS A 187 11.33 0.74 -1.86
N MET A 188 10.10 0.70 -2.36
CA MET A 188 9.05 -0.13 -1.79
C MET A 188 8.12 -0.65 -2.88
N GLY A 189 7.86 -1.95 -2.82
CA GLY A 189 7.03 -2.70 -3.75
C GLY A 189 5.84 -3.30 -3.01
N PHE A 190 4.69 -3.27 -3.67
CA PHE A 190 3.42 -3.70 -3.09
C PHE A 190 2.80 -4.76 -3.98
N TYR A 191 2.58 -5.95 -3.42
CA TYR A 191 2.14 -7.12 -4.15
C TYR A 191 0.80 -7.59 -3.59
N ASN A 192 -0.21 -7.62 -4.45
CA ASN A 192 -1.55 -8.07 -4.09
C ASN A 192 -1.75 -9.50 -4.61
N GLY A 193 -2.09 -10.42 -3.72
CA GLY A 193 -2.56 -11.74 -4.10
C GLY A 193 -3.98 -11.66 -4.68
N ARG A 194 -4.43 -12.77 -5.26
CA ARG A 194 -5.82 -12.91 -5.70
C ARG A 194 -6.75 -12.81 -4.48
N SER A 195 -7.84 -12.07 -4.64
CA SER A 195 -8.89 -12.01 -3.63
C SER A 195 -9.86 -13.16 -3.80
N GLU A 196 -10.25 -13.80 -2.70
CA GLU A 196 -11.26 -14.86 -2.66
C GLU A 196 -12.41 -14.46 -1.74
N LYS A 197 -13.64 -14.81 -2.12
CA LYS A 197 -14.81 -14.65 -1.26
C LYS A 197 -15.01 -15.92 -0.44
N ILE A 198 -15.02 -15.78 0.87
CA ILE A 198 -15.16 -16.89 1.79
C ILE A 198 -16.37 -16.61 2.69
N HIS A 199 -17.30 -17.56 2.72
CA HIS A 199 -18.44 -17.54 3.62
C HIS A 199 -18.15 -18.38 4.86
N CYS A 200 -18.29 -17.79 6.04
CA CYS A 200 -18.04 -18.47 7.30
C CYS A 200 -19.28 -18.50 8.18
N ASP A 201 -19.53 -19.68 8.75
CA ASP A 201 -20.52 -19.88 9.81
C ASP A 201 -19.78 -19.85 11.14
N VAL A 202 -20.35 -19.14 12.11
CA VAL A 202 -19.92 -19.20 13.51
C VAL A 202 -20.94 -20.03 14.27
#